data_AF-A0A355T7W3-F1
#
_entry.id   AF-A0A355T7W3-F1
#
_cell.length_a   1.000
_cell.length_b   1.000
_cell.length_c   1.000
_cell.angle_alpha   90.00
_cell.angle_beta   90.00
_cell.angle_gamma   90.00
#
_symmetry.space_group_name_H-M   'P 1'
#
loop_
_entity.id
_entity.type
_entity.pdbx_description
1 polymer ?
#
loop_
_entity_poly.entity_id
_entity_poly.type
_entity_poly.pdbx_seq_one_letter_code
_entity_poly.pdbx_strand_id
1 'polypeptide(L)'
;MTTTAFQKMKDRSLSGNAMKDLLVTIERDFPGYNTQEQGRIITTRVIDALRSTGEIKDLSLADKIENCGRGKLCSSVYCEDCRKRAANGLNKRISDHTQDRFGDDADEARYRLRYMTVLCELTAFNVADVKQAVANARKDFKATKRKFPDIWMQGSFEFELIDMKLLDKSDAGVDQNKRAIKQQTLSAMMDMSIKDNRSLGQRVIVHFHVLLDLNETDEEEFKNWVSSRWNCHRNQTEVKRLQKGQSLEEMTKKVSSYGFKNRIQYNLSFATKGYKKGVWFSNENLGTLAGIYDRIGNRGYKSLLIGIG
;
A
#
# COMPACT_ATOMS: atom_id res chain seq x y z
N MET A 1 23.35 -3.83 33.55
CA MET A 1 23.33 -3.43 32.13
C MET A 1 21.92 -3.63 31.60
N THR A 2 21.24 -2.54 31.24
CA THR A 2 19.85 -2.56 30.76
C THR A 2 19.80 -3.05 29.31
N THR A 3 19.22 -4.22 29.10
CA THR A 3 19.00 -4.79 27.76
C THR A 3 18.06 -3.88 26.97
N THR A 4 18.49 -3.47 25.78
CA THR A 4 17.72 -2.60 24.89
C THR A 4 16.42 -3.31 24.45
N ALA A 5 15.39 -2.52 24.12
CA ALA A 5 14.15 -3.05 23.55
C ALA A 5 14.38 -3.88 22.27
N PHE A 6 15.50 -3.63 21.57
CA PHE A 6 15.92 -4.34 20.37
C PHE A 6 16.49 -5.74 20.68
N GLN A 7 17.28 -5.88 21.74
CA GLN A 7 17.76 -7.18 22.23
C GLN A 7 16.59 -8.07 22.65
N LYS A 8 15.61 -7.52 23.39
CA LYS A 8 14.42 -8.27 23.85
C LYS A 8 13.52 -8.77 22.71
N MET A 9 13.54 -8.11 21.54
CA MET A 9 12.83 -8.58 20.34
C MET A 9 13.57 -9.70 19.63
N LYS A 10 14.91 -9.66 19.63
CA LYS A 10 15.76 -10.70 19.02
C LYS A 10 15.60 -12.03 19.77
N ASP A 11 15.56 -11.97 21.09
CA ASP A 11 15.46 -13.16 21.96
C ASP A 11 14.08 -13.84 21.90
N ARG A 12 13.02 -13.10 21.54
CA ARG A 12 11.67 -13.66 21.34
C ARG A 12 11.48 -14.39 20.00
N SER A 13 12.37 -14.18 19.04
CA SER A 13 12.26 -14.80 17.70
C SER A 13 12.77 -16.25 17.63
N LEU A 14 13.30 -16.78 18.74
CA LEU A 14 13.94 -18.10 18.81
C LEU A 14 13.05 -19.21 19.41
N SER A 15 11.81 -18.94 19.82
CA SER A 15 10.90 -19.97 20.33
C SER A 15 9.99 -20.54 19.23
N GLY A 16 9.88 -21.88 19.18
CA GLY A 16 9.16 -22.66 18.16
C GLY A 16 7.65 -22.46 18.02
N ASN A 17 7.10 -21.34 18.52
CA ASN A 17 5.72 -20.88 18.29
C ASN A 17 5.64 -19.79 17.20
N ALA A 18 6.72 -19.57 16.46
CA ALA A 18 6.86 -18.50 15.47
C ALA A 18 5.68 -18.43 14.47
N MET A 19 5.14 -19.55 14.00
CA MET A 19 4.03 -19.57 13.03
C MET A 19 2.71 -19.01 13.59
N LYS A 20 2.42 -19.30 14.88
CA LYS A 20 1.17 -18.88 15.54
C LYS A 20 1.25 -17.42 15.98
N ASP A 21 2.40 -17.00 16.50
CA ASP A 21 2.68 -15.60 16.83
C ASP A 21 2.83 -14.72 15.57
N LEU A 22 3.19 -15.32 14.43
CA LEU A 22 3.29 -14.67 13.13
C LEU A 22 1.94 -14.54 12.44
N LEU A 23 1.06 -15.55 12.49
CA LEU A 23 -0.34 -15.39 12.08
C LEU A 23 -1.01 -14.30 12.91
N VAL A 24 -0.78 -14.28 14.23
CA VAL A 24 -1.22 -13.19 15.11
C VAL A 24 -0.56 -11.86 14.75
N THR A 25 0.69 -11.83 14.28
CA THR A 25 1.38 -10.59 13.85
C THR A 25 0.92 -10.10 12.48
N ILE A 26 0.60 -10.99 11.54
CA ILE A 26 -0.01 -10.68 10.26
C ILE A 26 -1.46 -10.23 10.48
N GLU A 27 -2.23 -10.88 11.35
CA GLU A 27 -3.57 -10.44 11.77
C GLU A 27 -3.54 -9.11 12.53
N ARG A 28 -2.49 -8.85 13.33
CA ARG A 28 -2.28 -7.60 14.10
C ARG A 28 -1.81 -6.44 13.23
N ASP A 29 -0.91 -6.70 12.28
CA ASP A 29 -0.30 -5.69 11.42
C ASP A 29 -1.05 -5.56 10.06
N PHE A 30 -2.01 -6.44 9.79
CA PHE A 30 -2.98 -6.42 8.68
C PHE A 30 -4.39 -6.82 9.16
N PRO A 31 -5.03 -6.04 10.05
CA PRO A 31 -6.41 -6.28 10.44
C PRO A 31 -7.30 -6.03 9.20
N GLY A 32 -7.75 -7.13 8.61
CA GLY A 32 -8.33 -7.17 7.27
C GLY A 32 -8.15 -8.52 6.58
N TYR A 33 -7.29 -9.39 7.13
CA TYR A 33 -7.07 -10.72 6.58
C TYR A 33 -7.96 -11.85 7.15
N ASN A 34 -8.70 -11.69 8.26
CA ASN A 34 -9.67 -12.74 8.65
C ASN A 34 -10.67 -12.33 9.75
N THR A 35 -11.87 -11.92 9.34
CA THR A 35 -13.06 -12.79 9.35
C THR A 35 -13.91 -12.42 8.14
N GLN A 36 -14.69 -13.35 7.59
CA GLN A 36 -15.71 -13.03 6.57
C GLN A 36 -16.63 -11.90 7.06
N GLU A 37 -16.85 -11.83 8.37
CA GLU A 37 -17.59 -10.77 9.04
C GLU A 37 -16.92 -9.40 8.95
N GLN A 38 -15.61 -9.27 9.19
CA GLN A 38 -14.90 -7.99 9.01
C GLN A 38 -14.93 -7.52 7.54
N GLY A 39 -14.75 -8.45 6.59
CA GLY A 39 -14.84 -8.14 5.16
C GLY A 39 -16.22 -7.60 4.78
N ARG A 40 -17.28 -8.22 5.31
CA ARG A 40 -18.66 -7.72 5.19
C ARG A 40 -18.86 -6.36 5.83
N ILE A 41 -18.39 -6.12 7.05
CA ILE A 41 -18.51 -4.83 7.74
C ILE A 41 -17.88 -3.70 6.90
N ILE A 42 -16.67 -3.93 6.36
CA ILE A 42 -15.99 -2.95 5.49
C ILE A 42 -16.83 -2.70 4.23
N THR A 43 -17.31 -3.77 3.60
CA THR A 43 -18.10 -3.68 2.37
C THR A 43 -19.41 -2.91 2.59
N THR A 44 -20.17 -3.24 3.64
CA THR A 44 -21.40 -2.54 4.02
C THR A 44 -21.13 -1.07 4.28
N ARG A 45 -20.09 -0.75 5.05
CA ARG A 45 -19.73 0.64 5.33
C ARG A 45 -19.38 1.43 4.07
N VAL A 46 -18.70 0.80 3.11
CA VAL A 46 -18.39 1.43 1.82
C VAL A 46 -19.65 1.65 0.98
N ILE A 47 -20.58 0.69 0.95
CA ILE A 47 -21.87 0.84 0.27
C ILE A 47 -22.64 2.04 0.85
N ASP A 48 -22.75 2.13 2.17
CA ASP A 48 -23.43 3.24 2.85
C ASP A 48 -22.74 4.58 2.56
N ALA A 49 -21.40 4.60 2.59
CA ALA A 49 -20.61 5.77 2.27
C ALA A 49 -20.81 6.23 0.82
N LEU A 50 -20.77 5.32 -0.15
CA LEU A 50 -21.03 5.61 -1.56
C LEU A 50 -22.44 6.16 -1.76
N ARG A 51 -23.45 5.55 -1.12
CA ARG A 51 -24.84 6.03 -1.18
C ARG A 51 -24.99 7.43 -0.60
N SER A 52 -24.28 7.75 0.47
CA SER A 52 -24.33 9.06 1.11
C SER A 52 -23.74 10.21 0.27
N THR A 53 -22.91 9.92 -0.74
CA THR A 53 -22.36 10.96 -1.63
C THR A 53 -23.43 11.58 -2.52
N GLY A 54 -24.50 10.83 -2.83
CA GLY A 54 -25.52 11.24 -3.80
C GLY A 54 -25.06 11.27 -5.26
N GLU A 55 -23.80 10.96 -5.57
CA GLU A 55 -23.32 10.93 -6.96
C GLU A 55 -23.82 9.69 -7.70
N ILE A 56 -24.40 9.86 -8.89
CA ILE A 56 -24.94 8.76 -9.72
C ILE A 56 -23.90 7.65 -9.96
N LYS A 57 -22.63 8.01 -10.17
CA LYS A 57 -21.55 7.05 -10.39
C LYS A 57 -21.25 6.22 -9.15
N ASP A 58 -21.35 6.83 -7.97
CA ASP A 58 -21.06 6.19 -6.69
C ASP A 58 -22.23 5.31 -6.26
N LEU A 59 -23.47 5.72 -6.53
CA LEU A 59 -24.67 4.88 -6.42
C LEU A 59 -24.55 3.63 -7.32
N SER A 60 -24.17 3.80 -8.58
CA SER A 60 -23.93 2.68 -9.48
C SER A 60 -22.83 1.74 -8.99
N LEU A 61 -21.78 2.28 -8.34
CA LEU A 61 -20.73 1.47 -7.73
C LEU A 61 -21.24 0.70 -6.50
N ALA A 62 -22.04 1.34 -5.64
CA ALA A 62 -22.67 0.70 -4.49
C ALA A 62 -23.52 -0.50 -4.92
N ASP A 63 -24.37 -0.32 -5.94
CA ASP A 63 -25.21 -1.39 -6.48
C ASP A 63 -24.38 -2.52 -7.07
N LYS A 64 -23.28 -2.21 -7.78
CA LYS A 64 -22.37 -3.23 -8.30
C LYS A 64 -21.72 -4.03 -7.18
N ILE A 65 -21.27 -3.37 -6.11
CA ILE A 65 -20.63 -4.02 -4.96
C ILE A 65 -21.63 -4.92 -4.24
N GLU A 66 -22.84 -4.43 -3.97
CA GLU A 66 -23.92 -5.17 -3.31
C GLU A 66 -24.34 -6.42 -4.11
N ASN A 67 -24.38 -6.29 -5.44
CA ASN A 67 -24.75 -7.38 -6.35
C ASN A 67 -23.53 -8.17 -6.88
N CYS A 68 -22.36 -8.05 -6.24
CA CYS A 68 -21.17 -8.78 -6.65
C CYS A 68 -21.27 -10.25 -6.23
N GLY A 69 -20.98 -11.17 -7.14
CA GLY A 69 -21.06 -12.60 -6.87
C GLY A 69 -20.58 -13.49 -8.03
N ARG A 70 -20.92 -14.78 -7.97
CA ARG A 70 -20.56 -15.75 -9.01
C ARG A 70 -21.15 -15.33 -10.36
N GLY A 71 -20.30 -15.18 -11.38
CA GLY A 71 -20.70 -14.76 -12.73
C GLY A 71 -20.85 -13.25 -12.93
N LYS A 72 -20.87 -12.44 -11.86
CA LYS A 72 -20.99 -10.98 -11.94
C LYS A 72 -20.03 -10.31 -10.95
N LEU A 73 -18.88 -9.85 -11.45
CA LEU A 73 -17.86 -9.21 -10.62
C LEU A 73 -17.94 -7.68 -10.74
N CYS A 74 -17.97 -6.99 -9.60
CA CYS A 74 -17.99 -5.51 -9.58
C CYS A 74 -16.63 -4.88 -9.91
N SER A 75 -15.54 -5.63 -9.78
CA SER A 75 -14.14 -5.17 -9.95
C SER A 75 -13.66 -4.10 -8.95
N SER A 76 -14.47 -3.71 -7.98
CA SER A 76 -14.07 -2.75 -6.94
C SER A 76 -13.06 -3.39 -6.00
N VAL A 77 -11.98 -2.66 -5.67
CA VAL A 77 -11.05 -3.10 -4.62
C VAL A 77 -11.73 -3.12 -3.26
N TYR A 78 -12.78 -2.34 -3.02
CA TYR A 78 -13.53 -2.32 -1.76
C TYR A 78 -14.53 -3.48 -1.61
N CYS A 79 -14.80 -4.24 -2.66
CA CYS A 79 -15.56 -5.48 -2.57
C CYS A 79 -14.64 -6.62 -2.10
N GLU A 80 -15.04 -7.33 -1.04
CA GLU A 80 -14.24 -8.41 -0.46
C GLU A 80 -13.78 -9.46 -1.49
N ASP A 81 -14.69 -9.95 -2.34
CA ASP A 81 -14.39 -11.00 -3.31
C ASP A 81 -13.49 -10.49 -4.45
N CYS A 82 -13.79 -9.31 -4.99
CA CYS A 82 -12.98 -8.72 -6.06
C CYS A 82 -11.58 -8.36 -5.56
N ARG A 83 -11.48 -7.88 -4.31
CA ARG A 83 -10.22 -7.64 -3.62
C ARG A 83 -9.37 -8.90 -3.53
N LYS A 84 -9.95 -9.98 -2.99
CA LYS A 84 -9.27 -11.29 -2.83
C LYS A 84 -8.78 -11.80 -4.19
N ARG A 85 -9.62 -11.69 -5.22
CA ARG A 85 -9.25 -12.04 -6.60
C ARG A 85 -8.06 -11.21 -7.10
N ALA A 86 -8.06 -9.90 -6.87
CA ALA A 86 -6.98 -9.00 -7.29
C ALA A 86 -5.65 -9.35 -6.60
N ALA A 87 -5.68 -9.50 -5.27
CA ALA A 87 -4.52 -9.87 -4.48
C ALA A 87 -3.96 -11.25 -4.88
N ASN A 88 -4.84 -12.24 -5.06
CA ASN A 88 -4.44 -13.59 -5.50
C ASN A 88 -3.87 -13.58 -6.93
N GLY A 89 -4.42 -12.77 -7.83
CA GLY A 89 -3.91 -12.62 -9.19
C GLY A 89 -2.52 -11.99 -9.24
N LEU A 90 -2.26 -10.98 -8.40
CA LEU A 90 -0.92 -10.40 -8.25
C LEU A 90 0.05 -11.39 -7.58
N ASN A 91 -0.40 -12.09 -6.53
CA ASN A 91 0.41 -13.10 -5.86
C ASN A 91 0.81 -14.21 -6.81
N LYS A 92 -0.12 -14.70 -7.64
CA LYS A 92 0.19 -15.72 -8.64
C LYS A 92 1.30 -15.26 -9.60
N ARG A 93 1.21 -14.05 -10.16
CA ARG A 93 2.28 -13.54 -11.06
C ARG A 93 3.64 -13.45 -10.37
N ILE A 94 3.65 -13.06 -9.10
CA ILE A 94 4.88 -12.98 -8.33
C ILE A 94 5.43 -14.39 -8.04
N SER A 95 4.57 -15.29 -7.56
CA SER A 95 4.94 -16.68 -7.24
C SER A 95 5.43 -17.43 -8.48
N ASP A 96 4.79 -17.23 -9.63
CA ASP A 96 5.21 -17.85 -10.90
C ASP A 96 6.63 -17.40 -11.27
N HIS A 97 6.94 -16.09 -11.19
CA HIS A 97 8.31 -15.58 -11.44
C HIS A 97 9.32 -16.15 -10.44
N THR A 98 8.99 -16.16 -9.15
CA THR A 98 9.92 -16.66 -8.13
C THR A 98 10.19 -18.14 -8.29
N GLN A 99 9.18 -18.94 -8.64
CA GLN A 99 9.34 -20.37 -8.87
C GLN A 99 10.16 -20.64 -10.13
N ASP A 100 9.88 -19.93 -11.22
CA ASP A 100 10.62 -20.06 -12.48
C ASP A 100 12.09 -19.67 -12.33
N ARG A 101 12.37 -18.57 -11.62
CA ARG A 101 13.73 -18.03 -11.50
C ARG A 101 14.59 -18.73 -10.46
N PHE A 102 14.01 -19.11 -9.32
CA PHE A 102 14.76 -19.57 -8.15
C PHE A 102 14.44 -21.01 -7.75
N GLY A 103 13.34 -21.60 -8.24
CA GLY A 103 12.88 -22.92 -7.80
C GLY A 103 12.76 -22.98 -6.28
N ASP A 104 13.47 -23.93 -5.67
CA ASP A 104 13.51 -24.12 -4.22
C ASP A 104 14.66 -23.36 -3.52
N ASP A 105 15.47 -22.58 -4.27
CA ASP A 105 16.58 -21.80 -3.72
C ASP A 105 16.10 -20.50 -3.06
N ALA A 106 15.64 -20.64 -1.83
CA ALA A 106 15.15 -19.51 -1.03
C ALA A 106 16.25 -18.50 -0.65
N ASP A 107 17.52 -18.93 -0.60
CA ASP A 107 18.64 -18.05 -0.23
C ASP A 107 19.02 -17.14 -1.39
N GLU A 108 19.08 -17.67 -2.61
CA GLU A 108 19.28 -16.87 -3.82
C GLU A 108 18.12 -15.90 -4.04
N ALA A 109 16.87 -16.37 -3.87
CA ALA A 109 15.69 -15.50 -3.92
C ALA A 109 15.81 -14.34 -2.93
N ARG A 110 16.24 -14.59 -1.69
CA ARG A 110 16.45 -13.54 -0.67
C ARG A 110 17.62 -12.62 -0.98
N TYR A 111 18.66 -13.14 -1.63
CA TYR A 111 19.82 -12.36 -2.03
C TYR A 111 19.46 -11.36 -3.14
N ARG A 112 18.62 -11.75 -4.10
CA ARG A 112 18.27 -10.93 -5.27
C ARG A 112 17.03 -10.08 -5.11
N LEU A 113 16.01 -10.60 -4.43
CA LEU A 113 14.74 -9.91 -4.34
C LEU A 113 14.81 -8.72 -3.38
N ARG A 114 14.16 -7.64 -3.77
CA ARG A 114 13.95 -6.45 -2.94
C ARG A 114 12.46 -6.15 -2.85
N TYR A 115 12.05 -5.70 -1.67
CA TYR A 115 10.80 -4.99 -1.51
C TYR A 115 11.06 -3.51 -1.77
N MET A 116 10.24 -2.89 -2.61
CA MET A 116 10.32 -1.46 -2.86
C MET A 116 8.98 -0.77 -2.64
N THR A 117 9.03 0.34 -1.91
CA THR A 117 7.90 1.28 -1.72
C THR A 117 8.32 2.65 -2.21
N VAL A 118 7.47 3.31 -2.98
CA VAL A 118 7.72 4.68 -3.46
C VAL A 118 6.49 5.54 -3.24
N LEU A 119 6.62 6.60 -2.42
CA LEU A 119 5.66 7.69 -2.29
C LEU A 119 5.82 8.60 -3.51
N CYS A 120 4.92 8.45 -4.49
CA CYS A 120 5.06 9.09 -5.79
C CYS A 120 4.67 10.57 -5.73
N GLU A 121 3.51 10.87 -5.16
CA GLU A 121 2.98 12.23 -5.14
C GLU A 121 1.97 12.40 -4.00
N LEU A 122 1.88 13.60 -3.44
CA LEU A 122 0.84 14.00 -2.49
C LEU A 122 -0.12 14.96 -3.20
N THR A 123 -1.33 14.49 -3.46
CA THR A 123 -2.28 15.17 -4.35
C THR A 123 -3.52 15.66 -3.61
N ALA A 124 -4.27 16.58 -4.22
CA ALA A 124 -5.58 16.91 -3.71
C ALA A 124 -6.51 15.69 -3.77
N PHE A 125 -7.49 15.67 -2.87
CA PHE A 125 -8.40 14.53 -2.74
C PHE A 125 -9.51 14.55 -3.80
N ASN A 126 -9.14 14.33 -5.06
CA ASN A 126 -10.07 14.19 -6.17
C ASN A 126 -9.52 13.25 -7.25
N VAL A 127 -10.39 12.85 -8.18
CA VAL A 127 -10.07 11.86 -9.22
C VAL A 127 -9.02 12.37 -10.22
N ALA A 128 -9.07 13.64 -10.59
CA ALA A 128 -8.22 14.20 -11.64
C ALA A 128 -6.75 14.20 -11.20
N ASP A 129 -6.48 14.73 -10.01
CA ASP A 129 -5.11 14.87 -9.50
C ASP A 129 -4.49 13.50 -9.18
N VAL A 130 -5.26 12.58 -8.56
CA VAL A 130 -4.79 11.21 -8.30
C VAL A 130 -4.49 10.48 -9.61
N LYS A 131 -5.34 10.65 -10.64
CA LYS A 131 -5.11 10.05 -11.96
C LYS A 131 -3.86 10.62 -12.64
N GLN A 132 -3.61 11.92 -12.50
CA GLN A 132 -2.41 12.57 -13.02
C GLN A 132 -1.16 12.06 -12.31
N ALA A 133 -1.17 11.92 -10.99
CA ALA A 133 -0.08 11.35 -10.22
C ALA A 133 0.22 9.89 -10.62
N VAL A 134 -0.82 9.07 -10.82
CA VAL A 134 -0.64 7.69 -11.35
C VAL A 134 -0.01 7.71 -12.74
N ALA A 135 -0.40 8.63 -13.61
CA ALA A 135 0.19 8.78 -14.94
C ALA A 135 1.67 9.20 -14.87
N ASN A 136 2.02 10.14 -13.99
CA ASN A 136 3.39 10.58 -13.74
C ASN A 136 4.25 9.41 -13.23
N ALA A 137 3.80 8.72 -12.18
CA ALA A 137 4.47 7.56 -11.62
C ALA A 137 4.70 6.46 -12.67
N ARG A 138 3.74 6.23 -13.58
CA ARG A 138 3.91 5.28 -14.70
C ARG A 138 4.97 5.72 -15.72
N LYS A 139 5.15 7.02 -15.95
CA LYS A 139 6.22 7.52 -16.84
C LYS A 139 7.59 7.22 -16.24
N ASP A 140 7.76 7.47 -14.95
CA ASP A 140 9.02 7.19 -14.24
C ASP A 140 9.26 5.67 -14.11
N PHE A 141 8.21 4.88 -13.84
CA PHE A 141 8.30 3.42 -13.84
C PHE A 141 8.78 2.88 -15.20
N LYS A 142 8.26 3.41 -16.32
CA LYS A 142 8.77 3.08 -17.66
C LYS A 142 10.21 3.55 -17.87
N ALA A 143 10.62 4.68 -17.29
CA ALA A 143 12.00 5.15 -17.35
C ALA A 143 12.95 4.20 -16.60
N THR A 144 12.51 3.62 -15.48
CA THR A 144 13.27 2.61 -14.74
C THR A 144 13.54 1.38 -15.60
N LYS A 145 12.54 0.81 -16.31
CA LYS A 145 12.78 -0.32 -17.23
C LYS A 145 13.74 0.03 -18.37
N ARG A 146 13.69 1.28 -18.89
CA ARG A 146 14.64 1.71 -19.93
C ARG A 146 16.08 1.79 -19.42
N LYS A 147 16.28 2.23 -18.17
CA LYS A 147 17.60 2.35 -17.54
C LYS A 147 18.15 1.00 -17.10
N PHE A 148 17.28 0.13 -16.59
CA PHE A 148 17.62 -1.20 -16.08
C PHE A 148 16.80 -2.25 -16.85
N PRO A 149 17.24 -2.66 -18.05
CA PRO A 149 16.47 -3.55 -18.90
C PRO A 149 16.27 -4.95 -18.31
N ASP A 150 17.18 -5.42 -17.45
CA ASP A 150 17.17 -6.80 -16.94
C ASP A 150 16.44 -6.98 -15.62
N ILE A 151 15.91 -5.90 -15.03
CA ILE A 151 15.12 -6.02 -13.81
C ILE A 151 13.72 -6.54 -14.12
N TRP A 152 13.17 -7.25 -13.14
CA TRP A 152 11.78 -7.63 -13.09
C TRP A 152 11.11 -7.00 -11.87
N MET A 153 9.88 -6.53 -12.03
CA MET A 153 9.09 -5.90 -10.98
C MET A 153 7.62 -6.23 -11.11
N GLN A 154 6.94 -6.53 -10.01
CA GLN A 154 5.47 -6.64 -9.97
C GLN A 154 4.92 -6.03 -8.69
N GLY A 155 3.79 -5.34 -8.81
CA GLY A 155 3.10 -4.77 -7.66
C GLY A 155 1.85 -3.98 -8.01
N SER A 156 1.54 -3.01 -7.16
CA SER A 156 0.30 -2.22 -7.26
C SER A 156 0.43 -0.84 -6.64
N PHE A 157 -0.32 0.11 -7.19
CA PHE A 157 -0.62 1.38 -6.55
C PHE A 157 -1.52 1.20 -5.32
N GLU A 158 -1.29 2.02 -4.31
CA GLU A 158 -2.15 2.26 -3.15
C GLU A 158 -2.42 3.78 -3.09
N PHE A 159 -3.67 4.14 -2.82
CA PHE A 159 -4.10 5.49 -2.51
C PHE A 159 -4.40 5.57 -1.02
N GLU A 160 -3.60 6.35 -0.29
CA GLU A 160 -3.77 6.54 1.14
C GLU A 160 -4.28 7.95 1.44
N LEU A 161 -5.51 8.00 1.97
CA LEU A 161 -6.13 9.25 2.40
C LEU A 161 -5.47 9.75 3.69
N ILE A 162 -5.05 11.01 3.65
CA ILE A 162 -4.41 11.74 4.73
C ILE A 162 -5.26 12.94 5.08
N ASP A 163 -5.41 13.17 6.38
CA ASP A 163 -5.88 14.44 6.91
C ASP A 163 -4.67 15.14 7.55
N MET A 164 -4.24 16.24 6.93
CA MET A 164 -3.06 16.99 7.37
C MET A 164 -3.28 17.61 8.76
N LYS A 165 -4.51 18.03 9.07
CA LYS A 165 -4.87 18.56 10.39
C LYS A 165 -4.78 17.47 11.45
N LEU A 166 -5.22 16.24 11.12
CA LEU A 166 -5.06 15.10 12.01
C LEU A 166 -3.62 14.64 12.16
N LEU A 167 -2.71 14.98 11.23
CA LEU A 167 -1.26 14.73 11.35
C LEU A 167 -0.52 15.80 12.16
N ASP A 168 -1.07 17.01 12.30
CA ASP A 168 -0.50 18.08 13.12
C ASP A 168 -0.87 17.98 14.62
N LYS A 169 -2.05 17.44 14.96
CA LYS A 169 -2.54 17.34 16.35
C LYS A 169 -1.73 16.38 17.25
N SER A 170 -1.05 16.84 18.29
CA SER A 170 -0.36 15.96 19.25
C SER A 170 -1.32 15.06 20.05
N ASP A 171 -1.72 13.91 19.50
CA ASP A 171 -2.49 12.91 20.24
C ASP A 171 -1.56 11.98 21.02
N ALA A 172 -1.84 11.84 22.31
CA ALA A 172 -1.16 10.91 23.21
C ALA A 172 -1.52 9.46 22.84
N GLY A 173 -0.60 8.74 22.20
CA GLY A 173 -0.76 7.30 21.94
C GLY A 173 -0.23 6.80 20.58
N VAL A 174 0.09 7.71 19.65
CA VAL A 174 0.90 7.39 18.46
C VAL A 174 2.36 7.67 18.80
N ASP A 175 3.27 6.82 18.33
CA ASP A 175 4.72 7.06 18.44
C ASP A 175 5.05 8.40 17.77
N GLN A 176 5.23 9.45 18.59
CA GLN A 176 5.37 10.84 18.14
C GLN A 176 6.50 10.99 17.13
N ASN A 177 7.57 10.20 17.27
CA ASN A 177 8.69 10.21 16.33
C ASN A 177 8.28 9.70 14.95
N LYS A 178 7.51 8.61 14.88
CA LYS A 178 7.08 8.02 13.60
C LYS A 178 6.04 8.87 12.88
N ARG A 179 5.21 9.55 13.67
CA ARG A 179 4.26 10.53 13.14
C ARG A 179 4.98 11.78 12.62
N ALA A 180 5.93 12.31 13.37
CA ALA A 180 6.76 13.44 12.94
C ALA A 180 7.52 13.12 11.65
N ILE A 181 8.06 11.91 11.52
CA ILE A 181 8.69 11.46 10.27
C ILE A 181 7.72 11.52 9.09
N LYS A 182 6.48 11.05 9.27
CA LYS A 182 5.46 11.11 8.22
C LYS A 182 5.10 12.54 7.88
N GLN A 183 4.85 13.37 8.88
CA GLN A 183 4.53 14.79 8.70
C GLN A 183 5.66 15.50 7.93
N GLN A 184 6.92 15.39 8.36
CA GLN A 184 8.08 15.97 7.67
C GLN A 184 8.19 15.49 6.22
N THR A 185 8.00 14.18 5.99
CA THR A 185 8.08 13.60 4.65
C THR A 185 6.98 14.16 3.75
N LEU A 186 5.75 14.25 4.24
CA LEU A 186 4.61 14.76 3.46
C LEU A 186 4.69 16.26 3.24
N SER A 187 5.15 17.03 4.23
CA SER A 187 5.40 18.46 4.09
C SER A 187 6.47 18.75 3.04
N ALA A 188 7.50 17.91 2.92
CA ALA A 188 8.49 18.03 1.86
C ALA A 188 7.97 17.63 0.46
N MET A 189 6.90 16.83 0.39
CA MET A 189 6.19 16.51 -0.86
C MET A 189 5.23 17.60 -1.31
N MET A 190 4.90 18.54 -0.43
CA MET A 190 4.02 19.64 -0.78
C MET A 190 4.80 20.66 -1.59
N ASP A 191 4.24 21.05 -2.73
CA ASP A 191 4.77 22.16 -3.51
C ASP A 191 4.78 23.43 -2.63
N MET A 192 5.93 24.12 -2.58
CA MET A 192 6.13 25.34 -1.80
C MET A 192 5.24 26.50 -2.25
N SER A 193 4.56 26.38 -3.41
CA SER A 193 3.53 27.31 -3.87
C SER A 193 2.25 27.24 -3.02
N ILE A 194 2.00 26.13 -2.32
CA ILE A 194 0.83 25.90 -1.46
C ILE A 194 1.22 26.20 0.00
N LYS A 195 1.66 27.44 0.27
CA LYS A 195 2.15 27.88 1.59
C LYS A 195 1.07 28.18 2.62
N ASP A 196 -0.21 28.05 2.29
CA ASP A 196 -1.27 28.19 3.28
C ASP A 196 -1.62 26.84 3.91
N ASN A 197 -0.78 26.44 4.89
CA ASN A 197 -0.95 25.22 5.68
C ASN A 197 -2.35 25.07 6.32
N ARG A 198 -3.10 26.17 6.49
CA ARG A 198 -4.42 26.17 7.14
C ARG A 198 -5.55 25.67 6.23
N SER A 199 -5.33 25.70 4.90
CA SER A 199 -6.28 25.29 3.87
C SER A 199 -6.10 23.84 3.37
N LEU A 200 -5.06 23.13 3.85
CA LEU A 200 -4.59 21.88 3.23
C LEU A 200 -5.46 20.63 3.43
N GLY A 201 -6.55 20.73 4.20
CA GLY A 201 -7.61 19.72 4.29
C GLY A 201 -7.16 18.25 4.18
N GLN A 202 -7.88 17.51 3.35
CA GLN A 202 -7.59 16.12 3.03
C GLN A 202 -6.76 16.01 1.74
N ARG A 203 -5.86 15.03 1.69
CA ARG A 203 -4.94 14.76 0.59
C ARG A 203 -4.83 13.26 0.36
N VAL A 204 -4.43 12.86 -0.84
CA VAL A 204 -4.14 11.46 -1.17
C VAL A 204 -2.67 11.31 -1.46
N ILE A 205 -2.02 10.42 -0.70
CA ILE A 205 -0.71 9.90 -1.09
C ILE A 205 -0.96 8.86 -2.17
N VAL A 206 -0.39 9.09 -3.35
CA VAL A 206 -0.26 8.07 -4.39
C VAL A 206 1.08 7.41 -4.19
N HIS A 207 1.07 6.11 -3.91
CA HIS A 207 2.29 5.34 -3.77
C HIS A 207 2.13 3.95 -4.35
N PHE A 208 3.23 3.24 -4.55
CA PHE A 208 3.16 1.84 -4.96
C PHE A 208 4.08 0.98 -4.10
N HIS A 209 3.75 -0.31 -4.08
CA HIS A 209 4.56 -1.36 -3.48
C HIS A 209 4.83 -2.42 -4.54
N VAL A 210 6.08 -2.85 -4.65
CA VAL A 210 6.51 -3.84 -5.62
C VAL A 210 7.49 -4.83 -5.00
N LEU A 211 7.46 -6.05 -5.52
CA LEU A 211 8.59 -6.96 -5.45
C LEU A 211 9.46 -6.73 -6.69
N LEU A 212 10.76 -6.64 -6.48
CA LEU A 212 11.77 -6.38 -7.49
C LEU A 212 12.77 -7.54 -7.46
N ASP A 213 13.12 -8.06 -8.63
CA ASP A 213 14.33 -8.86 -8.84
C ASP A 213 15.34 -7.97 -9.56
N LEU A 214 16.46 -7.68 -8.88
CA LEU A 214 17.52 -6.84 -9.44
C LEU A 214 18.31 -7.53 -10.55
N ASN A 215 18.20 -8.86 -10.67
CA ASN A 215 19.11 -9.65 -11.48
C ASN A 215 20.57 -9.32 -11.15
N GLU A 216 21.37 -8.94 -12.14
CA GLU A 216 22.77 -8.55 -11.98
C GLU A 216 22.95 -7.04 -11.81
N THR A 217 21.85 -6.28 -11.68
CA THR A 217 21.89 -4.83 -11.50
C THR A 217 22.48 -4.47 -10.15
N ASP A 218 23.44 -3.54 -10.13
CA ASP A 218 24.00 -3.02 -8.89
C ASP A 218 22.91 -2.37 -8.02
N GLU A 219 22.83 -2.82 -6.77
CA GLU A 219 21.78 -2.40 -5.84
C GLU A 219 21.88 -0.91 -5.50
N GLU A 220 23.09 -0.36 -5.39
CA GLU A 220 23.31 1.03 -5.01
C GLU A 220 23.08 1.97 -6.19
N GLU A 221 23.51 1.62 -7.40
CA GLU A 221 23.15 2.35 -8.63
C GLU A 221 21.62 2.40 -8.80
N PHE A 222 20.94 1.26 -8.62
CA PHE A 222 19.48 1.18 -8.71
C PHE A 222 18.81 2.10 -7.68
N LYS A 223 19.21 2.01 -6.41
CA LYS A 223 18.68 2.85 -5.33
C LYS A 223 18.89 4.33 -5.60
N ASN A 224 20.09 4.72 -6.04
CA ASN A 224 20.42 6.11 -6.35
C ASN A 224 19.55 6.64 -7.50
N TRP A 225 19.38 5.84 -8.55
CA TRP A 225 18.53 6.21 -9.68
C TRP A 225 17.06 6.37 -9.29
N VAL A 226 16.46 5.35 -8.65
CA VAL A 226 15.06 5.42 -8.21
C VAL A 226 14.86 6.60 -7.26
N SER A 227 15.78 6.79 -6.30
CA SER A 227 15.72 7.94 -5.41
C SER A 227 15.76 9.26 -6.18
N SER A 228 16.62 9.42 -7.19
CA SER A 228 16.68 10.67 -7.97
C SER A 228 15.36 11.04 -8.69
N ARG A 229 14.44 10.08 -8.89
CA ARG A 229 13.17 10.29 -9.59
C ARG A 229 12.05 10.78 -8.69
N TRP A 230 11.97 10.25 -7.48
CA TRP A 230 10.84 10.49 -6.58
C TRP A 230 11.23 11.17 -5.27
N ASN A 231 12.52 11.28 -4.94
CA ASN A 231 12.98 11.63 -3.60
C ASN A 231 13.20 13.15 -3.44
N CYS A 232 12.14 13.86 -3.08
CA CYS A 232 12.28 15.18 -2.45
C CYS A 232 12.50 15.06 -0.92
N HIS A 233 12.38 13.85 -0.34
CA HIS A 233 12.71 13.57 1.06
C HIS A 233 13.05 12.09 1.30
N ARG A 234 14.18 11.80 1.98
CA ARG A 234 14.80 10.46 2.15
C ARG A 234 13.91 9.26 2.49
N ASN A 235 12.70 9.48 2.99
CA ASN A 235 11.74 8.43 3.36
C ASN A 235 10.67 8.16 2.29
N GLN A 236 10.74 8.81 1.12
CA GLN A 236 9.78 8.61 0.03
C GLN A 236 10.06 7.33 -0.75
N THR A 237 11.32 6.96 -0.89
CA THR A 237 11.73 5.71 -1.52
C THR A 237 12.37 4.79 -0.50
N GLU A 238 11.88 3.57 -0.45
CA GLU A 238 12.44 2.52 0.38
C GLU A 238 12.70 1.28 -0.47
N VAL A 239 13.95 0.86 -0.59
CA VAL A 239 14.37 -0.40 -1.24
C VAL A 239 15.05 -1.26 -0.19
N LYS A 240 14.48 -2.41 0.14
CA LYS A 240 14.95 -3.27 1.23
C LYS A 240 15.05 -4.72 0.79
N ARG A 241 16.04 -5.41 1.35
CA ARG A 241 16.12 -6.88 1.30
C ARG A 241 14.95 -7.52 2.02
N LEU A 242 14.64 -8.73 1.59
CA LEU A 242 13.67 -9.61 2.23
C LEU A 242 14.11 -9.94 3.68
N GLN A 243 13.15 -10.04 4.60
CA GLN A 243 13.45 -10.28 6.02
C GLN A 243 13.81 -11.75 6.25
N LYS A 244 14.93 -12.02 6.95
CA LYS A 244 15.46 -13.38 7.16
C LYS A 244 14.52 -14.35 7.90
N GLY A 245 13.49 -13.84 8.59
CA GLY A 245 12.53 -14.63 9.35
C GLY A 245 11.18 -14.88 8.68
N GLN A 246 10.94 -14.39 7.46
CA GLN A 246 9.68 -14.61 6.72
C GLN A 246 9.91 -15.57 5.57
N SER A 247 8.94 -16.47 5.29
CA SER A 247 9.01 -17.33 4.11
C SER A 247 8.84 -16.50 2.83
N LEU A 248 9.35 -17.00 1.70
CA LEU A 248 9.16 -16.33 0.42
C LEU A 248 7.67 -16.15 0.11
N GLU A 249 6.89 -17.21 0.31
CA GLU A 249 5.44 -17.20 0.16
C GLU A 249 4.73 -16.14 1.03
N GLU A 250 5.14 -15.97 2.29
CA GLU A 250 4.59 -14.93 3.16
C GLU A 250 4.87 -13.54 2.60
N MET A 251 6.07 -13.33 2.08
CA MET A 251 6.45 -12.03 1.52
C MET A 251 5.72 -11.74 0.21
N THR A 252 5.60 -12.72 -0.71
CA THR A 252 4.83 -12.53 -1.95
C THR A 252 3.37 -12.20 -1.65
N LYS A 253 2.76 -12.92 -0.68
CA LYS A 253 1.39 -12.63 -0.21
C LYS A 253 1.29 -11.22 0.37
N LYS A 254 2.25 -10.83 1.20
CA LYS A 254 2.30 -9.51 1.82
C LYS A 254 2.31 -8.42 0.75
N VAL A 255 3.29 -8.44 -0.16
CA VAL A 255 3.42 -7.48 -1.29
C VAL A 255 2.11 -7.40 -2.08
N SER A 256 1.55 -8.56 -2.41
CA SER A 256 0.35 -8.67 -3.23
C SER A 256 -0.91 -8.14 -2.56
N SER A 257 -0.90 -7.94 -1.24
CA SER A 257 -2.03 -7.43 -0.47
C SER A 257 -1.98 -5.91 -0.23
N TYR A 258 -0.80 -5.27 -0.36
CA TYR A 258 -0.62 -3.88 0.06
C TYR A 258 -1.52 -2.89 -0.67
N GLY A 259 -1.63 -2.99 -2.00
CA GLY A 259 -2.50 -2.14 -2.82
C GLY A 259 -4.00 -2.35 -2.59
N PHE A 260 -4.36 -3.35 -1.77
CA PHE A 260 -5.73 -3.80 -1.55
C PHE A 260 -6.11 -3.78 -0.07
N LYS A 261 -5.43 -2.98 0.75
CA LYS A 261 -5.72 -2.86 2.18
C LYS A 261 -7.10 -2.28 2.49
N ASN A 262 -7.73 -1.59 1.53
CA ASN A 262 -9.06 -0.97 1.67
C ASN A 262 -9.21 -0.20 2.97
N ARG A 263 -8.32 0.76 3.19
CA ARG A 263 -8.32 1.51 4.43
C ARG A 263 -9.64 2.26 4.59
N ILE A 264 -10.11 2.27 5.82
CA ILE A 264 -11.36 2.90 6.28
C ILE A 264 -11.10 3.89 7.44
N GLN A 265 -9.84 4.03 7.82
CA GLN A 265 -9.32 4.84 8.91
C GLN A 265 -8.04 5.55 8.45
N TYR A 266 -7.78 6.72 9.03
CA TYR A 266 -6.56 7.47 8.82
C TYR A 266 -5.36 6.73 9.40
N ASN A 267 -4.29 6.71 8.61
CA ASN A 267 -3.02 6.17 9.05
C ASN A 267 -2.10 7.32 9.49
N LEU A 268 -1.89 7.45 10.80
CA LEU A 268 -1.14 8.59 11.36
C LEU A 268 0.38 8.35 11.44
N SER A 269 0.89 7.22 10.96
CA SER A 269 2.33 6.95 10.90
C SER A 269 2.70 6.00 9.77
N PHE A 270 3.99 5.86 9.45
CA PHE A 270 4.45 4.83 8.50
C PHE A 270 4.48 3.41 9.12
N ALA A 271 4.34 3.27 10.45
CA ALA A 271 4.36 1.97 11.13
C ALA A 271 2.96 1.51 11.56
N THR A 272 2.63 0.29 11.15
CA THR A 272 1.32 -0.36 11.16
C THR A 272 0.86 -0.90 12.52
N LYS A 273 1.17 -0.23 13.65
CA LYS A 273 0.66 -0.67 14.97
C LYS A 273 -0.58 0.09 15.48
N GLY A 274 -1.15 0.97 14.67
CA GLY A 274 -2.21 1.91 15.08
C GLY A 274 -3.67 1.52 14.76
N TYR A 275 -3.93 0.36 14.15
CA TYR A 275 -5.25 0.03 13.59
C TYR A 275 -6.42 -0.02 14.58
N LYS A 276 -6.15 -0.23 15.87
CA LYS A 276 -7.20 -0.24 16.91
C LYS A 276 -7.53 1.15 17.47
N LYS A 277 -6.81 2.19 17.06
CA LYS A 277 -6.95 3.57 17.58
C LYS A 277 -7.03 4.64 16.47
N GLY A 278 -7.26 4.23 15.22
CA GLY A 278 -7.33 5.14 14.08
C GLY A 278 -8.65 5.92 14.03
N VAL A 279 -8.59 7.18 13.60
CA VAL A 279 -9.79 7.97 13.31
C VAL A 279 -10.44 7.43 12.04
N TRP A 280 -11.73 7.10 12.11
CA TRP A 280 -12.50 6.62 10.97
C TRP A 280 -12.70 7.73 9.92
N PHE A 281 -12.71 7.36 8.64
CA PHE A 281 -13.10 8.29 7.58
C PHE A 281 -14.57 8.71 7.76
N SER A 282 -14.93 9.94 7.40
CA SER A 282 -16.36 10.25 7.21
C SER A 282 -16.93 9.42 6.06
N ASN A 283 -18.25 9.32 5.98
CA ASN A 283 -18.90 8.65 4.85
C ASN A 283 -18.58 9.34 3.52
N GLU A 284 -18.59 10.68 3.48
CA GLU A 284 -18.17 11.47 2.33
C GLU A 284 -16.76 11.10 1.86
N ASN A 285 -15.80 11.03 2.80
CA ASN A 285 -14.42 10.69 2.47
C ASN A 285 -14.29 9.25 2.00
N LEU A 286 -14.95 8.30 2.66
CA LEU A 286 -14.86 6.90 2.27
C LEU A 286 -15.48 6.68 0.89
N GLY A 287 -16.65 7.28 0.63
CA GLY A 287 -17.33 7.23 -0.67
C GLY A 287 -16.46 7.82 -1.77
N THR A 288 -15.90 9.01 -1.53
CA THR A 288 -15.00 9.69 -2.48
C THR A 288 -13.76 8.84 -2.76
N LEU A 289 -13.10 8.30 -1.74
CA LEU A 289 -11.92 7.46 -1.92
C LEU A 289 -12.25 6.18 -2.72
N ALA A 290 -13.36 5.52 -2.39
CA ALA A 290 -13.83 4.35 -3.13
C ALA A 290 -14.14 4.68 -4.60
N GLY A 291 -14.77 5.83 -4.85
CA GLY A 291 -15.02 6.35 -6.20
C GLY A 291 -13.73 6.64 -6.98
N ILE A 292 -12.69 7.18 -6.32
CA ILE A 292 -11.37 7.39 -6.94
C ILE A 292 -10.76 6.05 -7.38
N TYR A 293 -10.76 5.04 -6.50
CA TYR A 293 -10.24 3.72 -6.83
C TYR A 293 -10.98 3.08 -8.01
N ASP A 294 -12.31 3.17 -8.07
CA ASP A 294 -13.11 2.63 -9.18
C ASP A 294 -12.80 3.32 -10.51
N ARG A 295 -12.81 4.66 -10.50
CA ARG A 295 -12.61 5.48 -11.70
C ARG A 295 -11.19 5.35 -12.26
N ILE A 296 -10.19 5.15 -11.41
CA ILE A 296 -8.80 4.94 -11.85
C ILE A 296 -8.56 3.48 -12.20
N GLY A 297 -9.04 2.54 -11.38
CA GLY A 297 -8.74 1.11 -11.50
C GLY A 297 -9.24 0.48 -12.79
N ASN A 298 -10.30 1.04 -13.40
CA ASN A 298 -10.94 0.54 -14.62
C ASN A 298 -11.42 -0.92 -14.45
N ARG A 299 -11.96 -1.54 -15.50
CA ARG A 299 -12.44 -2.94 -15.46
C ARG A 299 -11.33 -3.89 -15.00
N GLY A 300 -11.54 -4.53 -13.85
CA GLY A 300 -10.64 -5.52 -13.27
C GLY A 300 -9.33 -4.95 -12.72
N TYR A 301 -9.33 -3.74 -12.12
CA TYR A 301 -8.20 -3.16 -11.36
C TYR A 301 -6.85 -3.10 -12.10
N LYS A 302 -6.85 -3.27 -13.43
CA LYS A 302 -5.64 -3.35 -14.26
C LYS A 302 -4.80 -2.08 -14.17
N SER A 303 -5.45 -0.93 -14.06
CA SER A 303 -4.78 0.35 -13.92
C SER A 303 -4.15 0.57 -12.55
N LEU A 304 -4.48 -0.25 -11.54
CA LEU A 304 -3.82 -0.22 -10.24
C LEU A 304 -2.58 -1.12 -10.22
N LEU A 305 -2.53 -2.13 -11.09
CA LEU A 305 -1.39 -3.03 -11.20
C LEU A 305 -0.24 -2.38 -11.99
N ILE A 306 0.98 -2.63 -11.53
CA ILE A 306 2.20 -2.24 -12.22
C ILE A 306 3.13 -3.45 -12.33
N GLY A 307 3.79 -3.56 -13.47
CA GLY A 307 4.68 -4.67 -13.73
C GLY A 307 5.64 -4.36 -14.87
N ILE A 308 6.86 -4.85 -14.72
CA ILE A 308 7.94 -4.88 -15.68
C ILE A 308 8.48 -6.31 -15.62
N GLY A 309 8.61 -6.97 -16.75
CA GLY A 309 9.03 -8.36 -16.82
C GLY A 309 8.95 -8.78 -18.25
#